data_AF-A0A1G9SGG7-F1
#
_entry.id   AF-A0A1G9SGG7-F1
#
_cell.length_a   1.000
_cell.length_b   1.000
_cell.length_c   1.000
_cell.angle_alpha   90.00
_cell.angle_beta   90.00
_cell.angle_gamma   90.00
#
_symmetry.space_group_name_H-M   'P 1'
#
loop_
_entity.id
_entity.type
_entity.pdbx_description
1 polymer ?
#
loop_
_entity_poly.entity_id
_entity_poly.type
_entity_poly.pdbx_seq_one_letter_code
_entity_poly.pdbx_strand_id
1 'polypeptide(L)'
;MEWIIVLMLLGMLPAYIAMAKGYNFLLWWLYGTALFVFAIFHSLMLKPAEKNLLHYGRRYCPHCEKIIDYDATQCEFCGKDVTPLDRES
;
A
#
# COMPACT_ATOMS: atom_id res chain seq x y z
N MET A 1 -16.48 26.15 13.60
CA MET A 1 -16.90 25.49 12.34
C MET A 1 -15.76 25.47 11.32
N GLU A 2 -15.03 26.56 11.11
CA GLU A 2 -13.94 26.64 10.12
C GLU A 2 -12.81 25.60 10.33
N TRP A 3 -12.34 25.42 11.57
CA TRP A 3 -11.27 24.46 11.90
C TRP A 3 -11.63 23.00 11.58
N ILE A 4 -12.91 22.63 11.66
CA ILE A 4 -13.36 21.27 11.35
C ILE A 4 -13.19 21.00 9.85
N ILE A 5 -13.50 21.99 9.00
CA ILE A 5 -13.31 21.91 7.55
C ILE A 5 -11.83 21.75 7.21
N VAL A 6 -10.96 22.52 7.88
CA VAL A 6 -9.50 22.41 7.70
C VAL A 6 -9.00 21.01 8.07
N LEU A 7 -9.44 20.45 9.19
CA LEU A 7 -9.06 19.07 9.59
C LEU A 7 -9.57 18.02 8.60
N MET A 8 -10.80 18.20 8.07
CA MET A 8 -11.37 17.32 7.03
C MET A 8 -10.54 17.32 5.74
N LEU A 9 -10.07 18.49 5.33
CA LEU A 9 -9.18 18.63 4.16
C LEU A 9 -7.80 18.05 4.44
N LEU A 10 -7.21 18.29 5.62
CA LEU A 10 -5.92 17.73 6.00
C LEU A 10 -5.95 16.20 6.02
N GLY A 11 -7.01 15.59 6.56
CA GLY A 11 -7.20 14.14 6.58
C GLY A 11 -7.25 13.51 5.19
N MET A 12 -7.50 14.27 4.12
CA MET A 12 -7.46 13.75 2.74
C MET A 12 -6.06 13.35 2.30
N LEU A 13 -5.01 14.00 2.80
CA LEU A 13 -3.62 13.69 2.43
C LEU A 13 -3.20 12.26 2.79
N PRO A 14 -3.25 11.82 4.07
CA PRO A 14 -2.90 10.44 4.43
C PRO A 14 -3.87 9.44 3.78
N ALA A 15 -5.13 9.81 3.57
CA ALA A 15 -6.11 8.96 2.88
C ALA A 15 -5.74 8.68 1.43
N TYR A 16 -5.32 9.70 0.69
CA TYR A 16 -4.89 9.57 -0.70
C TYR A 16 -3.61 8.76 -0.83
N ILE A 17 -2.63 8.99 0.06
CA ILE A 17 -1.38 8.20 0.12
C ILE A 17 -1.68 6.72 0.36
N ALA A 18 -2.56 6.41 1.32
CA ALA A 18 -2.95 5.04 1.61
C ALA A 18 -3.74 4.41 0.47
N MET A 19 -4.63 5.17 -0.19
CA MET A 19 -5.39 4.71 -1.35
C MET A 19 -4.49 4.35 -2.54
N ALA A 20 -3.49 5.17 -2.84
CA ALA A 20 -2.50 4.87 -3.90
C ALA A 20 -1.73 3.56 -3.61
N LYS A 21 -1.58 3.20 -2.33
CA LYS A 21 -0.99 1.94 -1.87
C LYS A 21 -1.98 0.78 -1.80
N GLY A 22 -3.25 0.98 -2.14
CA GLY A 22 -4.28 -0.06 -2.22
C GLY A 22 -5.12 -0.25 -0.96
N TYR A 23 -5.09 0.71 -0.03
CA TYR A 23 -5.88 0.68 1.20
C TYR A 23 -7.19 1.46 1.05
N ASN A 24 -8.13 1.21 1.96
CA ASN A 24 -9.45 1.85 1.92
C ASN A 24 -9.36 3.34 2.25
N PHE A 25 -9.74 4.18 1.29
CA PHE A 25 -9.72 5.64 1.43
C PHE A 25 -10.52 6.13 2.64
N LEU A 26 -11.78 5.73 2.78
CA LEU A 26 -12.68 6.23 3.84
C LEU A 26 -12.16 5.94 5.26
N LEU A 27 -11.59 4.74 5.46
CA LEU A 27 -11.05 4.32 6.76
C LEU A 27 -9.81 5.15 7.12
N TRP A 28 -8.92 5.36 6.14
CA TRP A 28 -7.74 6.21 6.33
C TRP A 28 -8.06 7.70 6.42
N TRP A 29 -9.12 8.16 5.76
CA TRP A 29 -9.61 9.53 5.88
C TRP A 29 -10.13 9.80 7.27
N LEU A 30 -10.99 8.92 7.82
CA LEU A 30 -11.49 9.04 9.18
C LEU A 30 -10.35 8.98 10.22
N TYR A 31 -9.40 8.07 10.00
CA TYR A 31 -8.19 7.98 10.82
C TYR A 31 -7.33 9.26 10.73
N GLY A 32 -7.15 9.79 9.53
CA GLY A 32 -6.38 11.00 9.25
C GLY A 32 -7.02 12.28 9.77
N THR A 33 -8.36 12.37 9.77
CA THR A 33 -9.08 13.49 10.39
C THR A 33 -8.97 13.47 11.91
N ALA A 34 -9.03 12.28 12.53
CA ALA A 34 -8.95 12.13 13.97
C ALA A 34 -7.52 12.31 14.53
N LEU A 35 -6.51 11.76 13.83
CA LEU A 35 -5.13 11.65 14.31
C LEU A 35 -4.11 12.02 13.23
N PHE A 36 -4.24 13.21 12.64
CA PHE A 36 -3.46 13.64 11.46
C PHE A 36 -1.95 13.39 11.57
N VAL A 37 -1.31 13.81 12.67
CA VAL A 37 0.15 13.67 12.85
C VAL A 37 0.58 12.20 12.81
N PHE A 38 -0.12 11.30 13.48
CA PHE A 38 0.22 9.87 13.45
C PHE A 38 -0.16 9.22 12.11
N ALA A 39 -1.29 9.62 11.54
CA ALA A 39 -1.78 9.09 10.28
C ALA A 39 -0.84 9.41 9.12
N ILE A 40 -0.23 10.61 9.08
CA ILE A 40 0.70 10.95 8.01
C ILE A 40 1.97 10.08 8.09
N PHE A 41 2.56 9.92 9.29
CA PHE A 41 3.72 9.03 9.47
C PHE A 41 3.39 7.59 9.08
N HIS A 42 2.27 7.05 9.55
CA HIS A 42 1.85 5.69 9.19
C HIS A 42 1.57 5.55 7.69
N SER A 43 0.93 6.53 7.05
CA SER A 43 0.63 6.48 5.61
C SER A 43 1.91 6.46 4.75
N LEU A 44 2.97 7.15 5.19
CA LEU A 44 4.26 7.19 4.49
C LEU A 44 5.01 5.87 4.64
N MET A 45 5.05 5.29 5.85
CA MET A 45 5.74 4.02 6.12
C MET A 45 4.99 2.78 5.59
N LEU A 46 3.71 2.94 5.24
CA LEU A 46 2.88 1.86 4.71
C LEU A 46 3.51 1.27 3.44
N LYS A 47 3.66 -0.06 3.38
CA LYS A 47 4.04 -0.75 2.15
C LYS A 47 2.82 -0.86 1.22
N PRO A 48 2.97 -0.92 -0.11
CA PRO A 48 1.87 -1.26 -1.01
C PRO A 48 1.20 -2.57 -0.59
N ALA A 49 -0.12 -2.59 -0.57
CA ALA A 49 -0.90 -3.79 -0.29
C ALA A 49 -0.65 -4.83 -1.38
N GLU A 50 -0.51 -6.10 -0.99
CA GLU A 50 -0.21 -7.20 -1.92
C GLU A 50 -1.22 -7.29 -3.06
N LYS A 51 -2.52 -7.18 -2.75
CA LYS A 51 -3.59 -7.13 -3.77
C LYS A 51 -3.37 -6.05 -4.82
N ASN A 52 -2.82 -4.90 -4.44
CA ASN A 52 -2.55 -3.80 -5.36
C ASN A 52 -1.35 -4.12 -6.25
N LEU A 53 -0.31 -4.74 -5.68
CA LEU A 53 0.82 -5.22 -6.46
C LEU A 53 0.37 -6.26 -7.49
N LEU A 54 -0.50 -7.20 -7.11
CA LEU A 54 -1.02 -8.24 -8.01
C LEU A 54 -1.75 -7.63 -9.21
N HIS A 55 -2.52 -6.55 -9.01
CA HIS A 55 -3.13 -5.81 -10.12
C HIS A 55 -2.12 -5.25 -11.13
N TYR A 56 -0.90 -4.90 -10.68
CA TYR A 56 0.20 -4.44 -11.54
C TYR A 56 1.11 -5.58 -12.02
N GLY A 57 0.76 -6.86 -11.79
CA GLY A 57 1.61 -8.00 -12.12
C GLY A 57 2.89 -8.06 -11.26
N ARG A 58 2.83 -7.55 -10.04
CA ARG A 58 3.94 -7.57 -9.08
C ARG A 58 3.53 -8.32 -7.82
N ARG A 59 4.49 -8.85 -7.09
CA ARG A 59 4.25 -9.44 -5.76
C ARG A 59 5.48 -9.35 -4.88
N TYR A 60 5.31 -9.61 -3.58
CA TYR A 60 6.46 -9.79 -2.69
C TYR A 60 7.04 -11.19 -2.82
N CYS A 61 8.37 -11.30 -2.82
CA CYS A 61 9.06 -12.58 -2.72
C CYS A 61 8.83 -13.18 -1.32
N PRO A 62 8.40 -14.45 -1.19
CA PRO A 62 8.15 -15.09 0.11
C PRO A 62 9.41 -15.31 0.94
N HIS A 63 10.60 -15.16 0.34
CA HIS A 63 11.88 -15.40 1.03
C HIS A 63 12.59 -14.13 1.48
N CYS A 64 12.47 -13.03 0.72
CA CYS A 64 13.22 -11.80 0.98
C CYS A 64 12.36 -10.53 1.03
N GLU A 65 11.04 -10.65 0.82
CA GLU A 65 10.06 -9.56 0.88
C GLU A 65 10.34 -8.37 -0.06
N LYS A 66 11.17 -8.56 -1.08
CA LYS A 66 11.34 -7.58 -2.16
C LYS A 66 10.25 -7.78 -3.22
N ILE A 67 9.92 -6.70 -3.92
CA ILE A 67 8.92 -6.72 -4.99
C ILE A 67 9.57 -7.33 -6.24
N ILE A 68 8.95 -8.39 -6.77
CA ILE A 68 9.34 -9.09 -8.00
C ILE A 68 8.15 -9.16 -8.96
N ASP A 69 8.40 -9.51 -10.21
CA ASP A 69 7.34 -9.84 -11.16
C ASP A 69 6.58 -11.11 -10.74
N TYR A 70 5.29 -11.16 -11.08
CA TYR A 70 4.40 -12.25 -10.65
C TYR A 70 4.70 -13.59 -11.33
N ASP A 71 5.24 -13.55 -12.55
CA ASP A 71 5.61 -14.69 -13.39
C ASP A 71 7.09 -15.11 -13.22
N ALA A 72 7.85 -14.41 -12.37
CA ALA A 72 9.22 -14.75 -12.07
C ALA A 72 9.30 -16.18 -11.50
N THR A 73 10.16 -17.01 -12.08
CA THR A 73 10.51 -18.36 -11.59
C THR A 73 11.64 -18.32 -10.57
N GLN A 74 12.48 -17.29 -10.61
CA GLN A 74 13.60 -17.08 -9.70
C GLN A 74 13.64 -15.61 -9.27
N CYS A 75 13.90 -15.36 -7.98
CA CYS A 75 14.00 -14.00 -7.46
C CYS A 75 15.35 -13.36 -7.84
N GLU A 76 15.32 -12.24 -8.54
CA GLU A 76 16.50 -11.47 -8.96
C GLU A 76 17.36 -10.94 -7.81
N PHE A 77 16.80 -10.84 -6.60
CA PHE A 77 17.48 -10.26 -5.46
C PHE A 77 18.12 -11.28 -4.52
N CYS A 78 17.48 -12.43 -4.31
CA CYS A 78 17.97 -13.46 -3.39
C CYS A 78 18.39 -14.75 -4.08
N GLY A 79 18.12 -14.90 -5.39
CA GLY A 79 18.48 -16.06 -6.20
C GLY A 79 17.71 -17.34 -5.89
N LYS A 80 16.74 -17.31 -4.97
CA LYS A 80 15.89 -18.47 -4.67
C LYS A 80 14.80 -18.62 -5.71
N ASP A 81 14.49 -19.87 -6.03
CA ASP A 81 13.34 -20.22 -6.86
C ASP A 81 12.05 -19.83 -6.16
N VAL A 82 11.11 -19.30 -6.93
CA VAL A 82 9.81 -18.85 -6.46
C VAL A 82 8.76 -19.39 -7.43
N THR A 83 7.63 -19.88 -6.90
CA THR A 83 6.55 -20.39 -7.75
C THR A 83 5.93 -19.25 -8.54
N PRO A 84 5.91 -19.28 -9.88
CA PRO A 84 5.19 -18.30 -10.69
C PRO A 84 3.71 -18.34 -10.34
N LEU A 85 3.07 -17.18 -10.25
CA LEU A 85 1.61 -17.10 -10.18
C LEU A 85 1.08 -16.91 -11.60
N ASP A 86 0.09 -17.70 -11.98
CA ASP A 86 -0.72 -17.47 -13.17
C ASP A 86 -1.74 -16.37 -12.90
N ARG A 87 -2.01 -15.54 -13.90
CA ARG A 87 -2.94 -14.39 -13.78
C ARG A 87 -4.41 -14.81 -13.90
N GLU A 88 -4.71 -16.11 -13.79
CA GLU A 88 -5.97 -16.73 -14.23
C GLU A 88 -6.93 -17.18 -13.11
N SER A 89 -6.73 -16.80 -11.85
CA SER A 89 -7.71 -17.09 -10.78
C SER A 89 -8.55 -15.87 -10.37
#